data_AF-A0A9E4I361-F1
#
_entry.id   AF-A0A9E4I361-F1
#
_cell.length_a   1.000
_cell.length_b   1.000
_cell.length_c   1.000
_cell.angle_alpha   90.00
_cell.angle_beta   90.00
_cell.angle_gamma   90.00
#
_symmetry.space_group_name_H-M   'P 1'
#
loop_
_entity.id
_entity.type
_entity.pdbx_description
1 polymer ?
#
loop_
_entity_poly.entity_id
_entity_poly.type
_entity_poly.pdbx_seq_one_letter_code
_entity_poly.pdbx_strand_id
1 'polypeptide(L)'
;MVTATNQFSPDHAVSPGWVLEERREVEGISHAEFAHRCGRSSKLISEIISGKASLDPGTARQFEKVLGVDAGIWLGIEFEYRLHRAQEAAASAEWVKVSPSGIGHRLCRSCWRSFEWAQSTPGLPATAWPRRLAATRRIQEQRGCAGYLHPAR
;
A
#
# COMPACT_ATOMS: atom_id res chain seq x y z
N MET A 1 32.69 31.90 -10.56
CA MET A 1 31.79 31.26 -11.55
C MET A 1 30.99 30.22 -10.80
N VAL A 2 29.67 30.34 -10.75
CA VAL A 2 28.80 29.37 -10.05
C VAL A 2 28.42 28.28 -11.06
N THR A 3 28.96 27.09 -10.88
CA THR A 3 28.50 25.89 -11.58
C THR A 3 27.12 25.52 -11.01
N ALA A 4 26.07 25.72 -11.79
CA ALA A 4 24.74 25.23 -11.46
C ALA A 4 24.76 23.70 -11.47
N THR A 5 24.68 23.10 -10.28
CA THR A 5 24.54 21.66 -10.12
C THR A 5 23.15 21.26 -10.60
N ASN A 6 23.07 20.57 -11.74
CA ASN A 6 21.82 19.98 -12.21
C ASN A 6 21.44 18.83 -11.27
N GLN A 7 20.58 19.13 -10.30
CA GLN A 7 20.15 18.20 -9.28
C GLN A 7 18.99 17.35 -9.84
N PHE A 8 19.34 16.25 -10.50
CA PHE A 8 18.37 15.29 -11.02
C PHE A 8 17.77 14.49 -9.85
N SER A 9 16.47 14.71 -9.56
CA SER A 9 15.71 14.00 -8.53
C SER A 9 14.53 13.30 -9.20
N PRO A 10 14.64 12.02 -9.58
CA PRO A 10 13.55 11.29 -10.20
C PRO A 10 12.42 11.01 -9.20
N ASP A 11 11.17 11.18 -9.62
CA ASP A 11 9.97 10.92 -8.79
C ASP A 11 9.64 9.43 -8.61
N HIS A 12 10.51 8.55 -9.10
CA HIS A 12 10.35 7.10 -9.06
C HIS A 12 11.66 6.44 -8.65
N ALA A 13 11.58 5.42 -7.80
CA ALA A 13 12.71 4.58 -7.45
C ALA A 13 12.58 3.19 -8.08
N VAL A 14 13.68 2.73 -8.67
CA VAL A 14 13.76 1.38 -9.25
C VAL A 14 13.97 0.37 -8.12
N SER A 15 13.19 -0.72 -8.11
CA SER A 15 13.39 -1.77 -7.11
C SER A 15 14.70 -2.52 -7.40
N PRO A 16 15.47 -2.91 -6.36
CA PRO A 16 16.66 -3.73 -6.57
C PRO A 16 16.32 -5.08 -7.20
N GLY A 17 15.10 -5.56 -7.00
CA GLY A 17 14.58 -6.78 -7.62
C GLY A 17 14.49 -6.70 -9.15
N TRP A 18 14.09 -5.55 -9.70
CA TRP A 18 14.03 -5.34 -11.14
C TRP A 18 15.44 -5.34 -11.76
N VAL A 19 16.37 -4.60 -11.15
CA VAL A 19 17.78 -4.55 -11.59
C VAL A 19 18.44 -5.93 -11.48
N LEU A 20 18.08 -6.70 -10.44
CA LEU A 20 18.58 -8.05 -10.24
C LEU A 20 18.12 -9.00 -11.34
N GLU A 21 16.86 -8.89 -11.77
CA GLU A 21 16.32 -9.72 -12.85
C GLU A 21 17.05 -9.44 -14.17
N GLU A 22 17.17 -8.16 -14.54
CA GLU A 22 17.90 -7.73 -15.74
C GLU A 22 19.35 -8.22 -15.70
N ARG A 23 20.05 -8.05 -14.57
CA ARG A 23 21.45 -8.47 -14.46
C ARG A 23 21.60 -9.99 -14.55
N ARG A 24 20.66 -10.76 -13.99
CA ARG A 24 20.69 -12.23 -14.05
C ARG A 24 20.36 -12.76 -15.43
N GLU A 25 19.49 -12.10 -16.18
CA GLU A 25 19.22 -12.41 -17.59
C GLU A 25 20.45 -12.18 -18.46
N VAL A 26 21.17 -11.07 -18.26
CA VAL A 26 22.43 -10.78 -18.96
C VAL A 26 23.49 -11.85 -18.70
N GLU A 27 23.61 -12.32 -17.47
CA GLU A 27 24.54 -13.40 -17.10
C GLU A 27 24.01 -14.81 -17.50
N GLY A 28 22.75 -14.93 -17.92
CA GLY A 28 22.13 -16.20 -18.32
C GLY A 28 21.88 -17.17 -17.17
N ILE A 29 21.71 -16.69 -15.93
CA ILE A 29 21.62 -17.53 -14.72
C ILE A 29 20.18 -17.64 -14.22
N SER A 30 19.70 -18.86 -13.98
CA SER A 30 18.35 -19.11 -13.41
C SER A 30 18.22 -18.65 -11.95
N HIS A 31 16.98 -18.51 -11.46
CA HIS A 31 16.72 -18.03 -10.09
C HIS A 31 17.29 -18.99 -9.04
N ALA A 32 17.10 -20.28 -9.28
CA ALA A 32 17.58 -21.34 -8.40
C ALA A 32 19.11 -21.40 -8.39
N GLU A 33 19.74 -21.28 -9.55
CA GLU A 33 21.20 -21.29 -9.67
C GLU A 33 21.82 -20.05 -8.99
N PHE A 34 21.22 -18.88 -9.19
CA PHE A 34 21.67 -17.66 -8.53
C PHE A 34 21.57 -17.74 -7.01
N ALA A 35 20.44 -18.26 -6.49
CA ALA A 35 20.25 -18.47 -5.06
C ALA A 35 21.30 -19.44 -4.49
N HIS A 36 21.57 -20.54 -5.22
CA HIS A 36 22.62 -21.49 -4.85
C HIS A 36 24.00 -20.83 -4.81
N ARG A 37 24.37 -20.05 -5.84
CA ARG A 37 25.68 -19.35 -5.89
C ARG A 37 25.84 -18.31 -4.79
N CYS A 38 24.75 -17.66 -4.38
CA CYS A 38 24.76 -16.74 -3.25
C CYS A 38 24.75 -17.44 -1.89
N GLY A 39 24.46 -18.74 -1.81
CA GLY A 39 24.26 -19.44 -0.55
C GLY A 39 23.02 -18.95 0.21
N ARG A 40 21.98 -18.53 -0.52
CA ARG A 40 20.71 -18.04 0.02
C ARG A 40 19.57 -18.93 -0.42
N SER A 41 18.47 -18.92 0.35
CA SER A 41 17.27 -19.66 -0.05
C SER A 41 16.65 -19.01 -1.29
N SER A 42 16.15 -19.81 -2.22
CA SER A 42 15.43 -19.31 -3.41
C SER A 42 14.24 -18.44 -3.01
N LYS A 43 13.59 -18.77 -1.88
CA LYS A 43 12.51 -17.97 -1.30
C LYS A 43 12.96 -16.54 -1.00
N LEU A 44 14.11 -16.35 -0.35
CA LEU A 44 14.64 -15.03 -0.04
C LEU A 44 14.89 -14.24 -1.32
N ILE A 45 15.50 -14.86 -2.34
CA ILE A 45 15.74 -14.20 -3.62
C ILE A 45 14.43 -13.77 -4.27
N SER A 46 13.40 -14.62 -4.30
CA SER A 46 12.07 -14.24 -4.81
C SER A 46 11.41 -13.11 -4.01
N GLU A 47 11.60 -13.07 -2.69
CA GLU A 47 11.10 -11.98 -1.84
C GLU A 47 11.84 -10.66 -2.09
N ILE A 48 13.14 -10.71 -2.39
CA ILE A 48 13.92 -9.53 -2.81
C ILE A 48 13.45 -9.06 -4.19
N ILE A 49 13.25 -9.97 -5.14
CA ILE A 49 12.77 -9.65 -6.50
C ILE A 49 11.39 -8.99 -6.46
N SER A 50 10.50 -9.47 -5.60
CA SER A 50 9.17 -8.87 -5.38
C SER A 50 9.17 -7.61 -4.49
N GLY A 51 10.34 -7.17 -3.99
CA GLY A 51 10.47 -5.99 -3.14
C GLY A 51 9.91 -6.15 -1.71
N LYS A 52 9.53 -7.37 -1.31
CA LYS A 52 9.00 -7.69 0.02
C LYS A 52 10.10 -7.77 1.07
N ALA A 53 11.21 -8.42 0.74
CA ALA A 53 12.37 -8.52 1.62
C ALA A 53 13.38 -7.41 1.33
N SER A 54 14.01 -6.90 2.38
CA SER A 54 15.10 -5.93 2.26
C SER A 54 16.42 -6.58 1.89
N LEU A 55 17.24 -5.84 1.15
CA LEU A 55 18.57 -6.28 0.75
C LEU A 55 19.58 -5.95 1.85
N ASP A 56 20.01 -7.00 2.55
CA ASP A 56 21.01 -6.91 3.62
C ASP A 56 22.44 -6.74 3.07
N PRO A 57 23.37 -6.02 3.75
CA PRO A 57 24.76 -5.87 3.31
C PRO A 57 25.49 -7.21 3.07
N GLY A 58 25.20 -8.23 3.87
CA GLY A 58 25.74 -9.57 3.66
C GLY A 58 25.24 -10.21 2.36
N THR A 59 24.00 -9.93 1.97
CA THR A 59 23.43 -10.36 0.68
C THR A 59 24.00 -9.54 -0.48
N ALA A 60 24.17 -8.23 -0.32
CA ALA A 60 24.80 -7.35 -1.31
C ALA A 60 26.20 -7.86 -1.70
N ARG A 61 27.00 -8.24 -0.70
CA ARG A 61 28.35 -8.79 -0.92
C ARG A 61 28.36 -10.13 -1.65
N GLN A 62 27.29 -10.92 -1.51
CA GLN A 62 27.15 -12.16 -2.28
C GLN A 62 26.76 -11.86 -3.73
N PHE A 63 25.90 -10.86 -3.95
CA PHE A 63 25.53 -10.41 -5.30
C PHE A 63 26.75 -9.90 -6.05
N GLU A 64 27.61 -9.13 -5.39
CA GLU A 64 28.90 -8.68 -5.94
C GLU A 64 29.77 -9.85 -6.42
N LYS A 65 29.90 -10.91 -5.61
CA LYS A 65 30.69 -12.09 -5.99
C LYS A 65 30.12 -12.85 -7.18
N VAL A 66 28.80 -12.79 -7.38
CA VAL A 66 28.11 -13.59 -8.43
C VAL A 66 27.95 -12.78 -9.73
N LEU A 67 27.63 -11.48 -9.62
CA LEU A 67 27.28 -10.60 -10.74
C LEU A 67 28.38 -9.59 -11.09
N GLY A 68 29.41 -9.45 -10.24
CA GLY A 68 30.53 -8.53 -10.45
C GLY A 68 30.23 -7.05 -10.21
N VAL A 69 29.05 -6.73 -9.67
CA VAL A 69 28.63 -5.35 -9.37
C VAL A 69 28.84 -5.06 -7.88
N ASP A 70 29.53 -3.97 -7.57
CA ASP A 70 29.88 -3.58 -6.20
C ASP A 70 28.69 -3.59 -5.24
N ALA A 71 28.91 -4.11 -4.02
CA ALA A 71 27.86 -4.18 -3.00
C ALA A 71 27.28 -2.81 -2.61
N GLY A 72 28.06 -1.74 -2.68
CA GLY A 72 27.62 -0.37 -2.42
C GLY A 72 26.59 0.12 -3.43
N ILE A 73 26.70 -0.31 -4.69
CA ILE A 73 25.70 0.01 -5.72
C ILE A 73 24.37 -0.65 -5.38
N TRP A 74 24.37 -1.94 -5.02
CA TRP A 74 23.16 -2.65 -4.61
C TRP A 74 22.49 -2.03 -3.39
N LEU A 75 23.29 -1.64 -2.40
CA LEU A 75 22.80 -0.98 -1.19
C LEU A 75 22.27 0.42 -1.48
N GLY A 76 22.88 1.16 -2.40
CA GLY A 76 22.38 2.46 -2.86
C GLY A 76 21.00 2.33 -3.51
N ILE A 77 20.83 1.36 -4.42
CA ILE A 77 19.54 1.11 -5.07
C ILE A 77 18.46 0.74 -4.04
N GLU A 78 18.78 -0.17 -3.12
CA GLU A 78 17.84 -0.55 -2.05
C GLU A 78 17.49 0.64 -1.15
N PHE A 79 18.48 1.46 -0.79
CA PHE A 79 18.25 2.63 0.06
C PHE A 79 17.27 3.62 -0.59
N GLU A 80 17.51 3.99 -1.85
CA GLU A 80 16.64 4.90 -2.60
C GLU A 80 15.24 4.31 -2.76
N TYR A 81 15.14 3.02 -3.10
CA TYR A 81 13.86 2.32 -3.20
C TYR A 81 13.07 2.35 -1.88
N ARG A 82 13.72 2.05 -0.74
CA ARG A 82 13.06 2.05 0.57
C ARG A 82 12.66 3.44 1.01
N LEU A 83 13.50 4.44 0.74
CA LEU A 83 13.22 5.83 1.03
C LEU A 83 11.97 6.30 0.28
N HIS A 84 11.91 6.03 -1.03
CA HIS A 84 10.76 6.36 -1.87
C HIS A 84 9.48 5.66 -1.39
N ARG A 85 9.53 4.35 -1.11
CA ARG A 85 8.40 3.59 -0.58
C ARG A 85 7.90 4.12 0.78
N ALA A 86 8.82 4.57 1.64
CA ALA A 86 8.45 5.17 2.91
C ALA A 86 7.76 6.53 2.73
N GLN A 87 8.20 7.34 1.76
CA GLN A 87 7.55 8.60 1.40
C GLN A 87 6.15 8.38 0.82
N GLU A 88 5.97 7.40 -0.07
CA GLU A 88 4.64 7.02 -0.60
C GLU A 88 3.69 6.55 0.52
N ALA A 89 4.20 5.75 1.45
CA ALA A 89 3.44 5.27 2.60
C ALA A 89 3.05 6.42 3.54
N ALA A 90 3.97 7.36 3.80
CA ALA A 90 3.70 8.55 4.61
C ALA A 90 2.66 9.46 3.95
N ALA A 91 2.80 9.72 2.65
CA ALA A 91 1.86 10.50 1.87
C ALA A 91 0.46 9.86 1.89
N SER A 92 0.34 8.57 1.60
CA SER A 92 -0.97 7.90 1.64
C SER A 92 -1.60 7.89 3.04
N ALA A 93 -0.81 7.80 4.12
CA ALA A 93 -1.31 7.90 5.49
C ALA A 93 -1.79 9.32 5.86
N GLU A 94 -1.18 10.37 5.31
CA GLU A 94 -1.64 11.76 5.47
C GLU A 94 -3.03 11.96 4.88
N TRP A 95 -3.27 11.46 3.66
CA TRP A 95 -4.56 11.56 2.98
C TRP A 95 -5.70 10.84 3.73
N VAL A 96 -5.40 9.75 4.45
CA VAL A 96 -6.37 9.05 5.31
C VAL A 96 -6.80 9.92 6.50
N LYS A 97 -5.91 10.78 7.03
CA LYS A 97 -6.24 11.68 8.15
C LYS A 97 -7.02 12.92 7.72
N VAL A 98 -6.76 13.43 6.52
CA VAL A 98 -7.33 14.71 6.04
C VAL A 98 -8.72 14.58 5.39
N SER A 99 -9.19 13.35 5.12
CA SER A 99 -10.52 13.13 4.57
C SER A 99 -11.62 13.39 5.61
N PRO A 100 -12.55 14.35 5.40
CA PRO A 100 -13.59 14.69 6.37
C PRO A 100 -14.72 13.66 6.53
N SER A 101 -14.63 12.49 5.90
CA SER A 101 -15.66 11.46 5.96
C SER A 101 -15.27 10.32 6.89
N GLY A 102 -15.36 10.58 8.19
CA GLY A 102 -15.48 9.54 9.21
C GLY A 102 -16.81 8.82 9.06
N ILE A 103 -16.91 7.85 8.16
CA ILE A 103 -18.00 6.87 8.15
C ILE A 103 -17.39 5.48 8.22
N GLY A 104 -16.92 5.13 9.43
CA GLY A 104 -16.73 3.76 9.82
C GLY A 104 -18.08 3.08 9.95
N HIS A 105 -18.63 2.59 8.84
CA HIS A 105 -19.80 1.72 8.89
C HIS A 105 -19.39 0.35 9.42
N ARG A 106 -19.46 0.19 10.75
CA ARG A 106 -19.76 -1.11 11.36
C ARG A 106 -21.27 -1.36 11.23
N LEU A 107 -21.80 -1.31 10.01
CA LEU A 107 -23.16 -1.76 9.71
C LEU A 107 -23.11 -3.26 9.41
N CYS A 108 -23.90 -4.01 10.15
CA CYS A 108 -24.11 -5.43 9.90
C CYS A 108 -24.52 -5.66 8.43
N ARG A 109 -23.98 -6.71 7.80
CA ARG A 109 -24.08 -7.04 6.36
C ARG A 109 -25.51 -7.03 5.79
N SER A 110 -26.53 -7.17 6.64
CA SER A 110 -27.95 -7.13 6.27
C SER A 110 -28.51 -5.72 6.02
N CYS A 111 -27.91 -4.66 6.57
CA CYS A 111 -28.39 -3.28 6.37
C CYS A 111 -27.88 -2.68 5.05
N TRP A 112 -26.71 -3.13 4.58
CA TRP A 112 -26.10 -2.67 3.33
C TRP A 112 -26.93 -3.03 2.09
N ARG A 113 -27.55 -4.22 2.08
CA ARG A 113 -28.38 -4.71 0.95
C ARG A 113 -29.65 -3.88 0.68
N SER A 114 -30.13 -3.11 1.65
CA SER A 114 -31.27 -2.20 1.42
C SER A 114 -30.86 -0.83 0.89
N PHE A 115 -29.59 -0.43 1.05
CA PHE A 115 -29.10 0.90 0.65
C PHE A 115 -28.82 0.98 -0.86
N GLU A 116 -28.41 -0.14 -1.48
CA GLU A 116 -28.21 -0.28 -2.92
C GLU A 116 -29.49 -0.07 -3.74
N TRP A 117 -30.66 -0.36 -3.16
CA TRP A 117 -31.96 -0.14 -3.79
C TRP A 117 -32.42 1.34 -3.76
N ALA A 118 -31.84 2.17 -2.87
CA ALA A 118 -32.26 3.56 -2.66
C ALA A 118 -31.56 4.58 -3.58
N GLN A 119 -30.40 4.25 -4.15
CA GLN A 119 -29.65 5.14 -5.06
C GLN A 119 -30.00 4.94 -6.55
N SER A 120 -30.83 3.95 -6.87
CA SER A 120 -31.07 3.51 -8.26
C SER A 120 -32.38 4.03 -8.89
N THR A 121 -33.04 5.03 -8.30
CA THR A 121 -34.23 5.66 -8.91
C THR A 121 -33.89 7.04 -9.47
N PRO A 122 -33.79 7.22 -10.80
CA PRO A 122 -33.55 8.53 -11.37
C PRO A 122 -34.84 9.36 -11.31
N GLY A 123 -34.77 10.56 -10.71
CA GLY A 123 -35.76 11.63 -10.94
C GLY A 123 -36.67 12.08 -9.79
N LEU A 124 -36.29 11.94 -8.51
CA LEU A 124 -37.10 12.48 -7.39
C LEU A 124 -36.40 13.64 -6.66
N PRO A 125 -37.08 14.80 -6.43
CA PRO A 125 -36.48 15.93 -5.72
C PRO A 125 -36.40 15.71 -4.21
N ALA A 126 -35.35 16.29 -3.61
CA ALA A 126 -34.89 16.09 -2.22
C ALA A 126 -35.88 16.47 -1.09
N THR A 127 -37.08 16.96 -1.41
CA THR A 127 -38.07 17.42 -0.42
C THR A 127 -39.07 16.34 0.03
N ALA A 128 -39.03 15.13 -0.55
CA ALA A 128 -39.94 14.04 -0.19
C ALA A 128 -39.55 13.26 1.09
N TRP A 129 -38.45 13.61 1.76
CA TRP A 129 -37.86 12.79 2.83
C TRP A 129 -38.36 12.96 4.29
N PRO A 130 -39.23 13.91 4.70
CA PRO A 130 -39.51 14.09 6.13
C PRO A 130 -40.81 13.45 6.66
N ARG A 131 -41.49 12.53 5.94
CA ARG A 131 -42.69 11.83 6.48
C ARG A 131 -42.56 10.32 6.67
N ARG A 132 -41.45 9.68 6.26
CA ARG A 132 -41.22 8.24 6.47
C ARG A 132 -40.26 7.89 7.63
N LEU A 133 -39.56 8.86 8.20
CA LEU A 133 -38.72 8.66 9.39
C LEU A 133 -39.53 8.43 10.68
N ALA A 134 -40.83 8.68 10.67
CA ALA A 134 -41.72 8.32 11.78
C ALA A 134 -41.93 6.80 11.90
N ALA A 135 -41.80 6.04 10.80
CA ALA A 135 -41.94 4.59 10.81
C ALA A 135 -40.71 3.86 11.35
N THR A 136 -39.52 4.46 11.27
CA THR A 136 -38.28 3.90 11.79
C THR A 136 -38.15 4.04 13.32
N ARG A 137 -38.82 5.04 13.93
CA ARG A 137 -38.80 5.20 15.40
C ARG A 137 -39.49 4.04 16.13
N ARG A 138 -40.61 3.54 15.59
CA ARG A 138 -41.36 2.42 16.17
C ARG A 138 -40.64 1.06 16.07
N ILE A 139 -39.73 0.89 15.11
CA ILE A 139 -38.92 -0.34 14.95
C ILE A 139 -37.74 -0.35 15.92
N GLN A 140 -37.18 0.82 16.26
CA GLN A 140 -36.06 0.93 17.18
C GLN A 140 -36.48 0.66 18.64
N GLU A 141 -37.72 1.00 19.00
CA GLU A 141 -38.26 0.85 20.37
C GLU A 141 -38.63 -0.61 20.72
N GLN A 142 -38.95 -1.46 19.73
CA GLN A 142 -39.34 -2.86 19.97
C GLN A 142 -38.18 -3.85 20.13
N ARG A 143 -36.92 -3.42 19.92
CA ARG A 143 -35.75 -4.33 19.94
C ARG A 143 -34.83 -4.18 21.16
N GLY A 144 -35.28 -3.51 22.22
CA GLY A 144 -34.58 -3.55 23.51
C GLY A 144 -33.10 -3.16 23.46
N CYS A 145 -32.70 -2.24 22.58
CA CYS A 145 -31.36 -1.66 22.59
C CYS A 145 -31.32 -0.49 23.58
N ALA A 146 -31.41 -0.81 24.87
CA ALA A 146 -31.12 0.12 25.94
C ALA A 146 -29.60 0.22 26.11
N GLY A 147 -29.05 1.42 25.99
CA GLY A 147 -27.64 1.72 26.22
C GLY A 147 -27.00 2.38 25.02
N TYR A 148 -26.38 3.52 25.26
CA TYR A 148 -25.69 4.38 24.29
C TYR A 148 -26.59 5.36 23.52
N LEU A 149 -27.30 6.20 24.29
CA LEU A 149 -27.52 7.58 23.87
C LEU A 149 -27.20 8.52 25.06
N HIS A 150 -26.00 9.06 25.10
CA HIS A 150 -25.75 10.38 25.70
C HIS A 150 -24.59 11.04 24.95
N PRO A 151 -24.82 12.13 24.20
CA PRO A 151 -23.76 13.02 23.82
C PRO A 151 -23.35 13.85 25.04
N ALA A 152 -22.04 13.95 25.29
CA ALA A 152 -21.49 14.93 26.20
C ALA A 152 -21.74 16.34 25.64
N ARG A 153 -22.68 17.06 26.25
CA ARG A 153 -22.55 18.50 26.56
C ARG A 153 -23.59 18.94 27.57
#